data_AF-A0A178MY75-F1
#
_entry.id   AF-A0A178MY75-F1
#
_cell.length_a   1.000
_cell.length_b   1.000
_cell.length_c   1.000
_cell.angle_alpha   90.00
_cell.angle_beta   90.00
_cell.angle_gamma   90.00
#
_symmetry.space_group_name_H-M   'P 1'
#
loop_
_entity.id
_entity.type
_entity.pdbx_description
1 polymer ?
#
loop_
_entity_poly.entity_id
_entity_poly.type
_entity_poly.pdbx_seq_one_letter_code
_entity_poly.pdbx_strand_id
1 'polypeptide(L)'
;MTNALTTAHYNYVAQHLNQTMLVYELLKSGFLSYDDIRGAYDPETEEFVEIFQWLAFPRFYGCDLDKLAEAGIPVLESEYGDWVGITSFGSHYDLYVYPALINAIFDMDISYDDIQELGRVMP
;
A
#
# COMPACT_ATOMS: atom_id res chain seq x y z
N MET A 1 -2.01 -22.91 -8.91
CA MET A 1 -2.69 -22.22 -10.02
C MET A 1 -2.36 -20.75 -9.83
N THR A 2 -1.61 -20.13 -10.73
CA THR A 2 -1.41 -18.68 -10.71
C THR A 2 -2.74 -18.03 -11.10
N ASN A 3 -3.33 -17.26 -10.20
CA ASN A 3 -4.53 -16.48 -10.51
C ASN A 3 -4.17 -15.46 -11.60
N ALA A 4 -4.98 -15.36 -12.65
CA ALA A 4 -4.74 -14.36 -13.70
C ALA A 4 -5.02 -12.95 -13.16
N LEU A 5 -4.19 -11.97 -13.53
CA LEU A 5 -4.44 -10.57 -13.22
C LEU A 5 -5.71 -10.10 -13.94
N THR A 6 -6.59 -9.40 -13.23
CA THR A 6 -7.85 -8.89 -13.79
C THR A 6 -8.02 -7.41 -13.50
N THR A 7 -8.89 -6.74 -14.26
CA THR A 7 -9.31 -5.36 -14.01
C THR A 7 -9.95 -5.17 -12.62
N ALA A 8 -10.50 -6.24 -12.02
CA ALA A 8 -11.02 -6.18 -10.66
C ALA A 8 -9.90 -5.96 -9.64
N HIS A 9 -8.77 -6.67 -9.76
CA HIS A 9 -7.61 -6.47 -8.89
C HIS A 9 -7.06 -5.04 -9.03
N TYR A 10 -6.91 -4.57 -10.28
CA TYR A 10 -6.46 -3.21 -10.57
C TYR A 10 -7.37 -2.16 -9.92
N ASN A 11 -8.68 -2.24 -10.17
CA ASN A 11 -9.65 -1.27 -9.64
C ASN A 11 -9.74 -1.29 -8.10
N TYR A 12 -9.40 -2.41 -7.47
CA TYR A 12 -9.41 -2.54 -6.01
C TYR A 12 -8.35 -1.66 -5.35
N VAL A 13 -7.17 -1.58 -5.96
CA VAL A 13 -6.01 -0.84 -5.42
C VAL A 13 -5.74 0.49 -6.14
N ALA A 14 -6.52 0.85 -7.17
CA ALA A 14 -6.35 2.12 -7.89
C ALA A 14 -7.03 3.31 -7.21
N GLN A 15 -8.06 3.07 -6.39
CA GLN A 15 -8.84 4.12 -5.75
C GLN A 15 -8.32 4.41 -4.35
N HIS A 16 -7.60 5.52 -4.21
CA HIS A 16 -7.05 5.98 -2.93
C HIS A 16 -7.01 7.50 -2.84
N LEU A 17 -6.82 7.98 -1.61
CA LEU A 17 -6.59 9.38 -1.30
C LEU A 17 -5.18 9.54 -0.75
N ASN A 18 -4.39 10.42 -1.34
CA ASN A 18 -3.11 10.80 -0.76
C ASN A 18 -3.35 11.69 0.46
N GLN A 19 -2.94 11.20 1.63
CA GLN A 19 -3.07 11.86 2.93
C GLN A 19 -1.72 12.03 3.63
N THR A 20 -0.62 12.04 2.86
CA THR A 20 0.75 12.15 3.38
C THR A 20 0.91 13.32 4.34
N MET A 21 0.43 14.51 3.99
CA MET A 21 0.53 15.69 4.85
C MET A 21 -0.28 15.57 6.15
N LEU A 22 -1.44 14.92 6.09
CA LEU A 22 -2.27 14.70 7.27
C LEU A 22 -1.56 13.75 8.25
N VAL A 23 -1.16 12.56 7.77
CA VAL A 23 -0.50 11.55 8.60
C VAL A 23 0.81 12.09 9.17
N TYR A 24 1.58 12.85 8.38
CA TYR A 24 2.79 13.51 8.85
C TYR A 24 2.52 14.44 10.04
N GLU A 25 1.50 15.31 9.97
CA GLU A 25 1.18 16.21 11.08
C GLU A 25 0.63 15.46 12.31
N LEU A 26 -0.11 14.36 12.11
CA LEU A 26 -0.59 13.50 13.21
C LEU A 26 0.56 12.79 13.95
N LEU A 27 1.53 12.24 13.21
CA LEU A 27 2.73 11.64 13.80
C LEU A 27 3.59 12.69 14.50
N LYS A 28 3.83 13.83 13.85
CA LYS A 28 4.65 14.93 14.38
C LYS A 28 4.07 15.54 15.64
N SER A 29 2.75 15.64 15.75
CA SER A 29 2.07 16.14 16.96
C SER A 29 2.02 15.11 18.10
N GLY A 30 2.45 13.87 17.86
CA GLY A 30 2.34 12.77 18.81
C GLY A 30 0.91 12.26 18.98
N PHE A 31 0.00 12.61 18.07
CA PHE A 31 -1.37 12.11 18.05
C PHE A 31 -1.43 10.65 17.60
N LEU A 32 -0.56 10.26 16.66
CA LEU A 32 -0.27 8.87 16.29
C LEU A 32 1.18 8.54 16.69
N SER A 33 1.46 7.28 17.04
CA SER A 33 2.83 6.83 17.31
C SER A 33 3.46 6.18 16.09
N TYR A 34 4.78 6.34 15.94
CA TYR A 34 5.55 5.55 14.97
C TYR A 34 5.54 4.05 15.32
N ASP A 35 5.41 3.72 16.61
CA ASP A 35 5.31 2.33 17.08
C ASP A 35 4.02 1.63 16.62
N ASP A 36 3.00 2.41 16.23
CA ASP A 36 1.73 1.89 15.72
C ASP A 36 1.83 1.47 14.23
N ILE A 37 2.96 1.77 13.57
CA ILE A 37 3.15 1.45 12.16
C ILE A 37 3.61 -0.01 12.02
N ARG A 38 2.67 -0.88 11.68
CA ARG A 38 2.92 -2.29 11.38
C ARG A 38 3.60 -2.45 10.02
N GLY A 39 4.44 -3.46 9.87
CA GLY A 39 5.12 -3.75 8.59
C GLY A 39 6.22 -2.75 8.19
N ALA A 40 6.49 -1.72 9.00
CA ALA A 40 7.56 -0.75 8.74
C ALA A 40 8.87 -1.05 9.45
N TYR A 41 8.88 -1.95 10.44
CA TYR A 41 10.10 -2.32 11.16
C TYR A 41 10.66 -3.62 10.60
N ASP A 42 11.92 -3.61 10.21
CA ASP A 42 12.67 -4.79 9.80
C ASP A 42 13.48 -5.33 11.00
N PRO A 43 13.11 -6.50 11.55
CA PRO A 43 13.80 -7.07 12.70
C PRO A 43 15.20 -7.63 12.37
N GLU A 44 15.53 -7.86 11.09
CA GLU A 44 16.86 -8.35 10.70
C GLU A 44 17.89 -7.23 10.67
N THR A 45 17.48 -6.04 10.25
CA THR A 45 18.34 -4.85 10.17
C THR A 45 18.21 -3.92 11.37
N GLU A 46 17.18 -4.13 12.21
CA GLU A 46 16.78 -3.24 13.31
C GLU A 46 16.44 -1.80 12.83
N GLU A 47 16.05 -1.64 11.58
CA GLU A 47 15.75 -0.34 10.96
C GLU A 47 14.26 -0.21 10.60
N PHE A 48 13.78 1.03 10.59
CA PHE A 48 12.48 1.37 10.02
C PHE A 48 12.61 1.69 8.54
N VAL A 49 11.71 1.15 7.73
CA VAL A 49 11.63 1.48 6.30
C VAL A 49 11.24 2.95 6.13
N GLU A 50 11.83 3.60 5.14
CA GLU A 50 11.43 4.96 4.79
C GLU A 50 10.06 4.94 4.08
N ILE A 51 9.15 5.78 4.55
CA ILE A 51 7.79 5.91 4.00
C ILE A 51 7.67 7.27 3.32
N PHE A 52 7.44 7.25 2.01
CA PHE A 52 7.38 8.47 1.20
C PHE A 52 5.97 9.04 1.05
N GLN A 53 4.95 8.17 1.09
CA GLN A 53 3.56 8.58 0.94
C GLN A 53 2.66 7.78 1.88
N TRP A 54 1.58 8.43 2.33
CA TRP A 54 0.49 7.77 3.05
C TRP A 54 -0.79 7.85 2.24
N LEU A 55 -1.39 6.70 1.99
CA LEU A 55 -2.60 6.56 1.18
C LEU A 55 -3.73 5.94 2.01
N ALA A 56 -4.92 6.53 1.93
CA ALA A 56 -6.13 5.93 2.47
C ALA A 56 -6.90 5.22 1.34
N PHE A 57 -7.24 3.95 1.56
CA PHE A 57 -7.93 3.10 0.58
C PHE A 57 -9.37 2.83 1.03
N PRO A 58 -10.39 3.45 0.42
CA PRO A 58 -11.79 3.30 0.85
C PRO A 58 -12.35 1.88 0.71
N ARG A 59 -11.67 1.02 -0.05
CA ARG A 59 -12.10 -0.36 -0.34
C ARG A 59 -11.41 -1.41 0.51
N PHE A 60 -10.37 -1.04 1.27
CA PHE A 60 -9.65 -2.02 2.08
C PHE A 60 -10.46 -2.35 3.31
N TYR A 61 -10.42 -3.62 3.69
CA TYR A 61 -10.97 -4.12 4.96
C TYR A 61 -9.82 -4.53 5.88
N GLY A 62 -10.07 -4.71 7.18
CA GLY A 62 -9.01 -5.02 8.15
C GLY A 62 -8.13 -6.23 7.78
N CYS A 63 -8.69 -7.26 7.12
CA CYS A 63 -7.90 -8.40 6.64
C CYS A 63 -6.93 -8.06 5.49
N ASP A 64 -7.18 -7.00 4.72
CA ASP A 64 -6.24 -6.51 3.72
C ASP A 64 -5.05 -5.83 4.40
N LEU A 65 -5.31 -5.03 5.44
CA LEU A 65 -4.28 -4.37 6.24
C LEU A 65 -3.34 -5.38 6.92
N ASP A 66 -3.89 -6.47 7.44
CA ASP A 66 -3.11 -7.56 8.02
C ASP A 66 -2.17 -8.20 6.99
N LYS A 67 -2.69 -8.54 5.80
CA LYS A 67 -1.87 -9.10 4.70
C LYS A 67 -0.76 -8.14 4.25
N LEU A 68 -1.05 -6.84 4.20
CA LEU A 68 -0.06 -5.83 3.85
C LEU A 68 1.05 -5.79 4.89
N ALA A 69 0.70 -5.73 6.18
CA ALA A 69 1.68 -5.74 7.26
C ALA A 69 2.54 -7.01 7.27
N GLU A 70 1.93 -8.19 7.03
CA GLU A 70 2.64 -9.47 6.90
C GLU A 70 3.60 -9.49 5.71
N ALA A 71 3.27 -8.77 4.63
CA ALA A 71 4.13 -8.61 3.46
C ALA A 71 5.21 -7.52 3.62
N GLY A 72 5.37 -6.92 4.81
CA GLY A 72 6.33 -5.84 5.05
C GLY A 72 5.94 -4.52 4.40
N ILE A 73 4.65 -4.33 4.11
CA ILE A 73 4.12 -3.05 3.62
C ILE A 73 3.62 -2.27 4.84
N PRO A 74 4.11 -1.04 5.07
CA PRO A 74 3.70 -0.24 6.21
C PRO A 74 2.19 0.01 6.26
N VAL A 75 1.60 -0.21 7.42
CA VAL A 75 0.20 0.07 7.70
C VAL A 75 0.07 0.77 9.04
N LEU A 76 -0.75 1.81 9.07
CA LEU A 76 -1.13 2.53 10.27
C LEU A 76 -2.65 2.46 10.41
N GLU A 77 -3.12 1.68 11.39
CA GLU A 77 -4.55 1.51 11.70
C GLU A 77 -4.84 2.18 13.04
N SER A 78 -5.89 2.99 13.07
CA SER A 78 -6.29 3.74 14.26
C SER A 78 -7.80 3.94 14.30
N GLU A 79 -8.33 4.38 15.43
CA GLU A 79 -9.75 4.74 15.54
C GLU A 79 -10.17 5.91 14.62
N TYR A 80 -9.21 6.64 14.06
CA TYR A 80 -9.43 7.81 13.20
C TYR A 80 -9.29 7.51 11.71
N GLY A 81 -8.79 6.34 11.36
CA GLY A 81 -8.58 5.92 9.99
C GLY A 81 -7.41 4.99 9.82
N ASP A 82 -7.32 4.50 8.58
CA ASP A 82 -6.37 3.49 8.14
C ASP A 82 -5.57 4.02 6.97
N TRP A 83 -4.25 3.87 7.05
CA TRP A 83 -3.32 4.32 6.03
C TRP A 83 -2.33 3.24 5.66
N VAL A 84 -1.99 3.19 4.39
CA VAL A 84 -0.94 2.35 3.84
C VAL A 84 0.22 3.24 3.45
N GLY A 85 1.41 2.91 3.93
CA GLY A 85 2.64 3.60 3.64
C GLY A 85 3.30 3.05 2.38
N ILE A 86 3.65 3.94 1.45
CA ILE A 86 4.33 3.60 0.21
C ILE A 86 5.83 3.85 0.39
N THR A 87 6.60 2.79 0.21
CA THR A 87 8.06 2.74 0.43
C THR A 87 8.87 2.83 -0.86
N SER A 88 8.20 3.03 -2.01
CA SER A 88 8.87 3.18 -3.29
C SER A 88 8.30 4.36 -4.07
N PHE A 89 9.19 5.08 -4.76
CA PHE A 89 8.79 5.99 -5.81
C PHE A 89 8.44 5.16 -7.05
N GLY A 90 7.16 4.83 -7.24
CA GLY A 90 6.67 4.37 -8.54
C GLY A 90 7.02 5.41 -9.60
N SER A 91 7.39 4.96 -10.80
CA SER A 91 7.67 5.81 -11.98
C SER A 91 6.63 6.92 -12.16
N HIS A 92 7.08 8.07 -12.69
CA HIS A 92 6.35 9.35 -12.79
C HIS A 92 4.85 9.21 -13.03
N TYR A 93 4.05 9.61 -12.04
CA TYR A 93 2.65 10.08 -12.11
C TYR A 93 1.59 9.21 -12.80
N ASP A 94 1.96 8.17 -13.55
CA ASP A 94 1.07 7.49 -14.50
C ASP A 94 0.60 6.11 -13.99
N LEU A 95 1.18 5.58 -12.91
CA LEU A 95 0.74 4.33 -12.31
C LEU A 95 0.31 4.56 -10.86
N TYR A 96 -0.96 4.92 -10.67
CA TYR A 96 -1.66 4.97 -9.37
C TYR A 96 -1.77 3.61 -8.66
N VAL A 97 -1.10 2.57 -9.18
CA VAL A 97 -1.23 1.18 -8.73
C VAL A 97 0.15 0.60 -8.46
N TYR A 98 0.33 0.09 -7.25
CA TYR A 98 1.55 -0.55 -6.79
C TYR A 98 1.38 -2.08 -6.86
N PRO A 99 2.17 -2.81 -7.67
CA PRO A 99 2.10 -4.26 -7.78
C PRO A 99 2.17 -4.97 -6.41
N ALA A 100 2.99 -4.44 -5.50
CA ALA A 100 3.14 -4.96 -4.14
C ALA A 100 1.80 -5.07 -3.38
N LEU A 101 0.87 -4.13 -3.57
CA LEU A 101 -0.45 -4.19 -2.94
C LEU A 101 -1.28 -5.33 -3.50
N ILE A 102 -1.25 -5.55 -4.82
CA ILE A 102 -1.97 -6.66 -5.47
C ILE A 102 -1.37 -7.99 -5.04
N ASN A 103 -0.04 -8.09 -5.03
CA ASN A 103 0.69 -9.29 -4.65
C ASN A 103 0.34 -9.71 -3.22
N ALA A 104 0.37 -8.76 -2.28
CA ALA A 104 0.04 -9.02 -0.88
C ALA A 104 -1.45 -9.36 -0.67
N ILE A 105 -2.38 -8.59 -1.26
CA ILE A 105 -3.82 -8.76 -1.01
C ILE A 105 -4.37 -10.03 -1.66
N PHE A 106 -3.93 -10.31 -2.89
CA PHE A 106 -4.50 -11.38 -3.73
C PHE A 106 -3.61 -12.63 -3.85
N ASP A 107 -2.49 -12.69 -3.12
CA ASP A 107 -1.50 -13.77 -3.19
C ASP A 107 -1.05 -14.02 -4.64
N MET A 108 -0.50 -12.96 -5.23
CA MET A 108 -0.07 -12.91 -6.63
C MET A 108 1.41 -12.54 -6.72
N ASP A 109 2.00 -12.80 -7.89
CA ASP A 109 3.36 -12.41 -8.23
C ASP A 109 3.33 -11.68 -9.57
N ILE A 110 2.93 -10.41 -9.54
CA ILE A 110 2.85 -9.52 -10.71
C ILE A 110 3.89 -8.40 -10.61
N SER A 111 4.25 -7.91 -11.79
CA SER A 111 5.14 -6.78 -12.02
C SER A 111 4.37 -5.57 -12.58
N TYR A 112 5.08 -4.46 -12.77
CA TYR A 112 4.52 -3.30 -13.47
C TYR A 112 4.20 -3.59 -14.95
N ASP A 113 4.94 -4.50 -15.60
CA ASP A 113 4.69 -4.87 -16.99
C ASP A 113 3.34 -5.58 -17.13
N ASP A 114 2.98 -6.44 -16.17
CA ASP A 114 1.66 -7.10 -16.13
C ASP A 114 0.51 -6.08 -16.01
N ILE A 115 0.71 -5.02 -15.21
CA ILE A 115 -0.25 -3.92 -15.07
C ILE A 115 -0.37 -3.13 -16.38
N GLN A 116 0.75 -2.84 -17.04
CA GLN A 116 0.76 -2.13 -18.31
C GLN A 116 0.09 -2.95 -19.42
N GLU A 117 0.36 -4.25 -19.48
CA GLU A 117 -0.28 -5.16 -20.41
C GLU A 117 -1.79 -5.14 -20.21
N LEU A 118 -2.28 -5.27 -18.97
CA LEU A 118 -3.69 -5.14 -18.65
C LEU A 118 -4.27 -3.79 -19.15
N GLY A 119 -3.57 -2.68 -18.87
CA GLY A 119 -3.98 -1.34 -19.31
C GLY A 119 -4.07 -1.17 -20.84
N ARG A 120 -3.25 -1.89 -21.62
CA ARG A 120 -3.31 -1.88 -23.09
C ARG A 120 -4.49 -2.67 -23.67
N VAL A 121 -5.03 -3.63 -22.91
CA VAL A 121 -6.20 -4.43 -23.33
C VAL A 121 -7.53 -3.80 -22.89
N MET A 122 -7.50 -2.75 -22.08
CA MET A 122 -8.70 -2.01 -21.67
C MET A 122 -9.02 -0.91 -22.71
N PRO A 123 -10.23 -0.89 -23.29
CA PRO A 123 -10.67 0.15 -24.23
C PRO A 123 -10.91 1.51 -23.57
#